data_AF-A0A9N9MQR5-F1
#
_entry.id   AF-A0A9N9MQR5-F1
#
_cell.length_a   1.000
_cell.length_b   1.000
_cell.length_c   1.000
_cell.angle_alpha   90.00
_cell.angle_beta   90.00
_cell.angle_gamma   90.00
#
_symmetry.space_group_name_H-M   'P 1'
#
loop_
_entity.id
_entity.type
_entity.pdbx_description
1 polymer ?
#
loop_
_entity_poly.entity_id
_entity_poly.type
_entity_poly.pdbx_seq_one_letter_code
_entity_poly.pdbx_strand_id
1 'polypeptide(L)'
;MDQPIYLKVREIVASCCDDPILGKVEMIIGGFHMLISYLGCIGQTMAGSGLKELLSCALALNSIDKMLIGKSYSRAVRGHLLVQATLAQITLENIDITPEEKEQVVQRLQTSVEITP
;
A
#
# COMPACT_ATOMS: atom_id res chain seq x y z
N MET A 1 -3.87 -11.49 -13.56
CA MET A 1 -5.11 -12.03 -14.17
C MET A 1 -5.53 -11.11 -15.32
N ASP A 2 -4.55 -10.56 -16.03
CA ASP A 2 -4.72 -9.35 -16.85
C ASP A 2 -4.38 -9.58 -18.31
N GLN A 3 -3.94 -10.79 -18.64
CA GLN A 3 -3.51 -11.16 -19.98
C GLN A 3 -4.60 -10.92 -21.03
N PRO A 4 -5.89 -11.27 -20.81
CA PRO A 4 -6.93 -10.99 -21.81
C PRO A 4 -7.15 -9.49 -22.05
N ILE A 5 -7.09 -8.69 -20.98
CA ILE A 5 -7.25 -7.22 -21.06
C ILE A 5 -6.05 -6.60 -21.77
N TYR A 6 -4.84 -7.01 -21.39
CA TYR A 6 -3.60 -6.57 -22.03
C TYR A 6 -3.61 -6.86 -23.53
N LEU A 7 -4.01 -8.07 -23.93
CA LEU A 7 -4.13 -8.44 -25.35
C LEU A 7 -5.15 -7.56 -26.06
N LYS A 8 -6.33 -7.34 -25.47
CA LYS A 8 -7.38 -6.52 -26.08
C LYS A 8 -6.96 -5.06 -26.26
N VAL A 9 -6.30 -4.48 -25.27
CA VAL A 9 -5.82 -3.09 -25.37
C VAL A 9 -4.66 -2.99 -26.37
N ARG A 10 -3.79 -4.01 -26.45
CA ARG A 10 -2.74 -4.06 -27.49
C ARG A 10 -3.30 -4.13 -28.90
N GLU A 11 -4.38 -4.88 -29.11
CA GLU A 11 -5.08 -4.90 -30.41
C GLU A 11 -5.63 -3.51 -30.77
N ILE A 12 -6.20 -2.79 -29.80
CA ILE A 12 -6.73 -1.43 -30.01
C ILE A 12 -5.59 -0.47 -30.38
N VAL A 13 -4.49 -0.47 -29.62
CA VAL A 13 -3.32 0.38 -29.91
C VAL A 13 -2.73 0.07 -31.29
N ALA A 14 -2.65 -1.21 -31.66
CA ALA A 14 -2.16 -1.62 -32.97
C ALA A 14 -3.09 -1.19 -34.13
N SER A 15 -4.39 -1.07 -33.87
CA SER A 15 -5.40 -0.67 -34.86
C SER A 15 -5.54 0.86 -35.00
N CYS A 16 -5.01 1.62 -34.03
CA CYS A 16 -5.12 3.07 -33.95
C CYS A 16 -3.76 3.77 -34.08
N CYS A 17 -2.81 3.17 -34.83
CA CYS A 17 -1.46 3.69 -35.01
C CYS A 17 -1.40 5.10 -35.62
N ASP A 18 -2.41 5.49 -36.41
CA ASP A 18 -2.52 6.82 -37.00
C ASP A 18 -3.33 7.81 -36.14
N ASP A 19 -3.89 7.34 -35.02
CA ASP A 19 -4.67 8.18 -34.11
C ASP A 19 -3.73 8.93 -33.14
N PRO A 20 -3.73 10.28 -33.15
CA PRO A 20 -2.82 11.08 -32.33
C PRO A 20 -3.08 10.96 -30.82
N ILE A 21 -4.25 10.46 -30.41
CA ILE A 21 -4.65 10.27 -29.01
C ILE A 21 -4.35 8.84 -28.56
N LEU A 22 -4.75 7.83 -29.35
CA LEU A 22 -4.64 6.42 -28.97
C LEU A 22 -3.30 5.77 -29.33
N GLY A 23 -2.60 6.28 -30.34
CA GLY A 23 -1.28 5.77 -30.74
C GLY A 23 -0.16 6.01 -29.72
N LYS A 24 -0.41 6.86 -28.72
CA LYS A 24 0.55 7.23 -27.66
C LYS A 24 0.17 6.71 -26.26
N VAL A 25 -0.82 5.81 -26.18
CA VAL A 25 -1.28 5.26 -24.89
C VAL A 25 -0.26 4.27 -24.35
N GLU A 26 0.35 4.60 -23.21
CA GLU A 26 1.17 3.67 -22.43
C GLU A 26 0.31 2.92 -21.41
N MET A 27 0.42 1.60 -21.41
CA MET A 27 -0.38 0.72 -20.57
C MET A 27 0.33 0.40 -19.25
N ILE A 28 -0.30 0.78 -18.13
CA ILE A 28 0.08 0.29 -16.79
C ILE A 28 -0.96 -0.74 -16.35
N ILE A 29 -0.84 -1.96 -16.89
CA ILE A 29 -1.75 -3.06 -16.55
C ILE A 29 -0.98 -4.06 -15.68
N GLY A 30 -1.53 -4.40 -14.51
CA GLY A 30 -0.96 -5.38 -13.58
C GLY A 30 -0.39 -4.80 -12.28
N GLY A 31 -0.10 -3.49 -12.23
CA GLY A 31 0.39 -2.84 -11.00
C GLY A 31 -0.57 -3.00 -9.81
N PHE A 32 -1.87 -2.88 -10.05
CA PHE A 32 -2.89 -3.07 -9.02
C PHE A 32 -2.94 -4.50 -8.48
N HIS A 33 -2.81 -5.51 -9.36
CA HIS A 33 -2.75 -6.91 -8.95
C HIS A 33 -1.47 -7.25 -8.20
N MET A 34 -0.35 -6.64 -8.57
CA MET A 34 0.90 -6.75 -7.82
C MET A 34 0.72 -6.20 -6.40
N LEU A 35 0.11 -5.01 -6.25
CA LEU A 35 -0.18 -4.43 -4.93
C LEU A 35 -1.11 -5.30 -4.08
N ILE A 36 -2.19 -5.82 -4.66
CA ILE A 36 -3.09 -6.76 -3.99
C ILE A 36 -2.35 -8.02 -3.52
N SER A 37 -1.51 -8.59 -4.40
CA SER A 37 -0.73 -9.79 -4.09
C SER A 37 0.28 -9.52 -2.98
N TYR A 38 0.92 -8.35 -3.00
CA TYR A 38 1.85 -7.92 -1.97
C TYR A 38 1.17 -7.80 -0.61
N LEU A 39 0.00 -7.15 -0.53
CA LEU A 39 -0.77 -7.05 0.72
C LEU A 39 -1.21 -8.42 1.24
N GLY A 40 -1.62 -9.33 0.35
CA GLY A 40 -1.90 -10.73 0.71
C GLY A 40 -0.66 -11.47 1.23
N CYS A 41 0.51 -11.23 0.64
CA CYS A 41 1.78 -11.82 1.07
C CYS A 41 2.16 -11.37 2.49
N ILE A 42 1.94 -10.11 2.85
CA ILE A 42 2.16 -9.63 4.23
C ILE A 42 1.28 -10.42 5.20
N GLY A 43 0.00 -10.58 4.90
CA GLY A 43 -0.91 -11.33 5.77
C GLY A 43 -0.52 -12.81 5.93
N GLN A 44 0.01 -13.45 4.88
CA GLN A 44 0.55 -14.81 4.95
C GLN A 44 1.84 -14.89 5.75
N THR A 45 2.79 -13.99 5.49
CA THR A 45 4.11 -13.96 6.15
C THR A 45 3.97 -13.66 7.65
N MET A 46 3.02 -12.81 8.01
CA MET A 46 2.74 -12.42 9.39
C MET A 46 1.66 -13.28 10.06
N ALA A 47 1.31 -14.44 9.50
CA ALA A 47 0.36 -15.34 10.13
C ALA A 47 0.91 -15.80 11.50
N GLY A 48 0.08 -15.70 12.55
CA GLY A 48 0.46 -16.03 13.92
C GLY A 48 1.30 -14.98 14.66
N SER A 49 1.58 -13.83 14.05
CA SER A 49 2.35 -12.74 14.68
C SER A 49 1.56 -11.88 15.68
N GLY A 50 0.26 -12.10 15.83
CA GLY A 50 -0.62 -11.17 16.54
C GLY A 50 -1.21 -10.05 15.66
N LEU A 51 -0.80 -9.94 14.38
CA LEU A 51 -1.29 -8.90 13.47
C LEU A 51 -2.82 -8.95 13.30
N LYS A 52 -3.39 -10.14 13.20
CA LYS A 52 -4.84 -10.32 13.03
C LYS A 52 -5.61 -9.87 14.28
N GLU A 53 -5.08 -10.19 15.45
CA GLU A 53 -5.60 -9.83 16.76
C GLU A 53 -5.56 -8.31 16.95
N LEU A 54 -4.43 -7.67 16.64
CA LEU A 54 -4.28 -6.21 16.67
C LEU A 54 -5.29 -5.51 15.75
N LEU A 55 -5.45 -6.01 14.52
CA LEU A 55 -6.42 -5.46 13.57
C LEU A 55 -7.87 -5.66 14.03
N SER A 56 -8.14 -6.72 14.81
CA SER A 56 -9.46 -7.00 15.37
C SER A 56 -9.90 -5.99 16.45
N CYS A 57 -8.95 -5.25 17.03
CA CYS A 57 -9.27 -4.16 17.96
C CYS A 57 -9.91 -2.95 17.27
N ALA A 58 -9.61 -2.71 15.99
CA ALA A 58 -10.03 -1.51 15.27
C ALA A 58 -10.97 -1.79 14.08
N LEU A 59 -11.01 -3.03 13.57
CA LEU A 59 -11.76 -3.43 12.38
C LEU A 59 -12.70 -4.60 12.67
N ALA A 60 -13.80 -4.68 11.91
CA ALA A 60 -14.74 -5.80 12.01
C ALA A 60 -14.13 -7.13 11.54
N LEU A 61 -14.24 -8.19 12.36
CA LEU A 61 -13.66 -9.53 12.13
C LEU A 61 -13.86 -10.09 10.71
N ASN A 62 -15.09 -10.05 10.19
CA ASN A 62 -15.45 -10.56 8.85
C ASN A 62 -14.69 -9.87 7.71
N SER A 63 -14.15 -8.68 7.97
CA SER A 63 -13.38 -7.91 7.02
C SER A 63 -11.90 -8.28 7.02
N ILE A 64 -11.37 -8.78 8.13
CA ILE A 64 -9.92 -8.95 8.35
C ILE A 64 -9.42 -10.15 7.55
N ASP A 65 -10.16 -11.25 7.53
CA ASP A 65 -9.75 -12.44 6.77
C ASP A 65 -9.64 -12.16 5.27
N LYS A 66 -10.60 -11.42 4.70
CA LYS A 66 -10.58 -11.00 3.29
C LYS A 66 -9.46 -10.00 3.02
N MET A 67 -9.12 -9.19 4.01
CA MET A 67 -8.07 -8.18 3.94
C MET A 67 -6.68 -8.80 3.93
N LEU A 68 -6.40 -9.72 4.85
CA LEU A 68 -5.11 -10.39 5.01
C LEU A 68 -4.76 -11.32 3.84
N ILE A 69 -5.75 -11.74 3.04
CA ILE A 69 -5.52 -12.47 1.78
C ILE A 69 -5.50 -11.55 0.55
N GLY A 70 -5.46 -10.22 0.73
CA GLY A 70 -5.41 -9.23 -0.34
C GLY A 70 -6.73 -8.98 -1.08
N LYS A 71 -7.81 -9.73 -0.79
CA LYS A 71 -9.10 -9.62 -1.49
C LYS A 71 -9.90 -8.35 -1.13
N SER A 72 -9.42 -7.55 -0.19
CA SER A 72 -10.01 -6.25 0.18
C SER A 72 -8.94 -5.16 0.21
N TYR A 73 -8.53 -4.71 -0.98
CA TYR A 73 -7.43 -3.74 -1.15
C TYR A 73 -7.56 -2.48 -0.28
N SER A 74 -8.67 -1.75 -0.41
CA SER A 74 -8.87 -0.49 0.31
C SER A 74 -8.81 -0.65 1.83
N ARG A 75 -9.32 -1.78 2.32
CA ARG A 75 -9.27 -2.11 3.74
C ARG A 75 -7.88 -2.53 4.17
N ALA A 76 -7.16 -3.28 3.34
CA ALA A 76 -5.79 -3.73 3.62
C ALA A 76 -4.85 -2.55 3.74
N VAL A 77 -4.91 -1.61 2.79
CA VAL A 77 -4.13 -0.37 2.86
C VAL A 77 -4.43 0.39 4.16
N ARG A 78 -5.72 0.61 4.47
CA ARG A 78 -6.10 1.32 5.70
C ARG A 78 -5.64 0.59 6.97
N GLY A 79 -5.81 -0.73 7.02
CA GLY A 79 -5.41 -1.55 8.16
C GLY A 79 -3.89 -1.51 8.39
N HIS A 80 -3.10 -1.68 7.33
CA HIS A 80 -1.64 -1.62 7.42
C HIS A 80 -1.13 -0.22 7.80
N LEU A 81 -1.75 0.85 7.29
CA LEU A 81 -1.41 2.22 7.70
C LEU A 81 -1.71 2.47 9.18
N LEU A 82 -2.85 1.97 9.69
CA LEU A 82 -3.17 2.07 11.12
C LEU A 82 -2.14 1.33 11.98
N VAL A 83 -1.78 0.10 11.60
CA VAL A 83 -0.75 -0.68 12.30
C VAL A 83 0.58 0.04 12.28
N GLN A 84 1.00 0.59 11.13
CA GLN A 84 2.25 1.34 11.01
C GLN A 84 2.25 2.62 11.86
N ALA A 85 1.15 3.35 11.90
CA ALA A 85 1.01 4.55 12.73
C ALA A 85 1.05 4.23 14.22
N THR A 86 0.30 3.21 14.67
CA THR A 86 0.30 2.78 16.07
C THR A 86 1.67 2.25 16.48
N LEU A 87 2.33 1.46 15.63
CA LEU A 87 3.68 0.98 15.91
C LEU A 87 4.67 2.14 16.01
N ALA A 88 4.62 3.11 15.08
CA ALA A 88 5.46 4.29 15.13
C ALA A 88 5.25 5.11 16.42
N GLN A 89 3.99 5.28 16.85
CA GLN A 89 3.67 5.96 18.10
C GLN A 89 4.26 5.23 19.31
N ILE A 90 4.01 3.92 19.43
CA ILE A 90 4.55 3.10 20.51
C ILE A 90 6.08 3.15 20.50
N THR A 91 6.71 3.02 19.34
CA THR A 91 8.16 3.12 19.21
C THR A 91 8.67 4.49 19.68
N LEU A 92 8.03 5.58 19.29
CA LEU A 92 8.42 6.93 19.73
C LEU A 92 8.25 7.14 21.24
N GLU A 93 7.22 6.54 21.85
CA GLU A 93 7.00 6.60 23.30
C GLU A 93 8.03 5.80 24.09
N ASN A 94 8.58 4.73 23.49
CA ASN A 94 9.51 3.81 24.16
C ASN A 94 10.99 4.06 23.83
N ILE A 95 11.30 4.96 22.88
CA ILE A 95 12.68 5.39 22.68
C ILE A 95 12.99 6.48 23.72
N ASP A 96 14.03 6.27 24.53
CA ASP A 96 14.64 7.33 25.35
C ASP A 96 15.36 8.32 24.44
N ILE A 97 14.59 9.20 23.80
CA ILE A 97 15.11 10.28 22.96
C ILE A 97 15.49 11.43 23.88
N THR A 98 16.74 11.87 23.86
CA THR A 98 17.08 13.11 24.60
C THR A 98 16.35 14.31 23.98
N PRO A 99 16.10 15.39 24.73
CA PRO A 99 15.44 16.57 24.19
C PRO A 99 16.10 17.08 22.90
N GLU A 100 17.43 17.00 22.79
CA GLU A 100 18.18 17.41 21.59
C GLU A 100 17.93 16.51 20.38
N GLU A 101 17.79 15.20 20.57
CA GLU A 101 17.54 14.25 19.49
C GLU A 101 16.11 14.37 18.96
N LYS A 102 15.15 14.69 19.83
CA LYS A 102 13.74 14.88 19.46
C LYS A 102 13.57 16.08 18.54
N GLU A 103 14.29 17.16 18.82
CA GLU A 103 14.28 18.39 18.01
C GLU A 103 14.89 18.16 16.61
N GLN A 104 15.94 17.35 16.52
CA GLN A 104 16.55 16.96 15.23
C GLN A 104 15.63 16.07 14.39
N VAL A 105 14.89 15.16 15.00
CA VAL A 105 13.91 14.31 14.30
C VAL A 105 12.74 15.15 13.78
N VAL A 106 12.21 16.07 14.57
CA VAL A 106 11.13 16.97 14.15
C VAL A 106 11.57 17.88 13.00
N GLN A 107 12.78 18.46 13.07
CA GLN A 107 13.33 19.26 11.97
C GLN A 107 13.43 18.44 10.67
N ARG A 108 13.98 17.23 10.72
CA ARG A 108 14.12 16.36 9.54
C ARG A 108 12.78 15.93 8.94
N LEU A 109 11.78 15.68 9.77
CA LEU A 109 10.43 15.35 9.32
C LEU A 109 9.76 16.56 8.65
N GLN A 110 10.01 17.78 9.11
CA GLN A 110 9.51 19.01 8.49
C GLN A 110 10.20 19.31 7.15
N THR A 111 11.51 19.12 7.05
CA THR A 111 12.24 19.34 5.78
C THR A 111 11.86 18.32 4.70
N SER A 112 11.40 17.12 5.08
CA SER A 112 10.96 16.09 4.14
C SER A 112 9.59 16.38 3.50
N VAL A 113 8.79 17.28 4.09
CA VAL A 113 7.50 17.72 3.53
C VAL A 113 7.68 18.79 2.46
N GLU A 114 8.76 19.58 2.52
CA GLU A 114 9.06 20.64 1.53
C GLU A 114 9.73 20.13 0.25
N ILE A 115 10.11 18.84 0.20
CA ILE A 115 10.72 18.20 -0.98
C ILE A 115 9.73 17.20 -1.58
N THR A 116 8.56 17.67 -1.99
CA THR A 116 7.76 16.97 -3.01
C THR A 116 7.43 17.99 -4.11
N PRO A 117 7.88 17.79 -5.36
CA PRO A 117 7.52 18.68 -6.47
C PRO A 117 6.02 18.63 -6.79
#